data_AF-A0A2V8G704-F1
#
_entry.id   AF-A0A2V8G704-F1
#
_cell.length_a   1.000
_cell.length_b   1.000
_cell.length_c   1.000
_cell.angle_alpha   90.00
_cell.angle_beta   90.00
_cell.angle_gamma   90.00
#
_symmetry.space_group_name_H-M   'P 1'
#
loop_
_entity.id
_entity.type
_entity.pdbx_description
1 polymer ?
#
loop_
_entity_poly.entity_id
_entity_poly.type
_entity_poly.pdbx_seq_one_letter_code
_entity_poly.pdbx_strand_id
1 'polypeptide(L)'
;MKFSRDDEREADAVGVQIMRRAGWDARGMLEFMEILRAKEGRDPGVAIFLSTHPAPADRVARLRSIVGGGGRRDTDAFRRIRAELARMPPAPAMPR
;
A
#
# COMPACT_ATOMS: atom_id res chain seq x y z
N MET A 1 -5.13 0.31 18.38
CA MET A 1 -4.23 1.48 18.50
C MET A 1 -4.09 2.09 17.12
N LYS A 2 -4.05 3.42 17.00
CA LYS A 2 -3.84 4.12 15.73
C LYS A 2 -2.45 4.76 15.76
N PHE A 3 -1.72 4.68 14.66
CA PHE A 3 -0.43 5.36 14.54
C PHE A 3 -0.61 6.87 14.39
N SER A 4 0.39 7.62 14.86
CA SER A 4 0.40 9.08 14.71
C SER A 4 0.65 9.45 13.25
N ARG A 5 0.30 10.70 12.87
CA ARG A 5 0.61 11.20 11.52
C ARG A 5 2.12 11.28 11.28
N ASP A 6 2.92 11.48 12.32
CA ASP A 6 4.38 11.48 12.22
C ASP A 6 4.94 10.08 12.02
N ASP A 7 4.39 9.08 12.72
CA ASP A 7 4.80 7.68 12.58
C ASP A 7 4.60 7.20 11.14
N GLU A 8 3.44 7.52 10.54
CA GLU A 8 3.15 7.18 9.14
C GLU A 8 4.09 7.90 8.16
N ARG A 9 4.43 9.17 8.43
CA ARG A 9 5.35 9.96 7.59
C ARG A 9 6.77 9.42 7.62
N GLU A 10 7.22 8.98 8.79
CA GLU A 10 8.52 8.35 8.97
C GLU A 10 8.55 6.97 8.30
N ALA A 11 7.52 6.15 8.55
CA ALA A 11 7.36 4.85 7.91
C ALA A 11 7.36 4.97 6.39
N ASP A 12 6.71 6.00 5.83
CA ASP A 12 6.71 6.25 4.39
C ASP A 12 8.11 6.56 3.85
N ALA A 13 8.82 7.46 4.52
CA ALA A 13 10.15 7.88 4.10
C ALA A 13 11.15 6.71 4.16
N VAL A 14 11.12 5.94 5.26
CA VAL A 14 11.96 4.75 5.44
C VAL A 14 11.57 3.66 4.43
N GLY A 15 10.27 3.45 4.20
CA GLY A 15 9.77 2.49 3.20
C GLY A 15 10.29 2.76 1.80
N VAL A 16 10.25 4.03 1.34
CA VAL A 16 10.82 4.45 0.06
C VAL A 16 12.31 4.13 -0.04
N GLN A 17 13.08 4.36 1.03
CA GLN A 17 14.50 4.04 1.06
C GLN A 17 14.75 2.52 0.96
N ILE A 18 13.97 1.73 1.69
CA ILE A 18 14.06 0.26 1.66
C ILE A 18 13.79 -0.27 0.25
N MET A 19 12.69 0.17 -0.39
CA MET A 19 12.36 -0.26 -1.75
C MET A 19 13.48 0.04 -2.74
N ARG A 20 14.01 1.28 -2.71
CA ARG A 20 15.12 1.68 -3.59
C ARG A 20 16.36 0.83 -3.38
N ARG A 21 16.75 0.58 -2.12
CA ARG A 21 17.91 -0.26 -1.77
C ARG A 21 17.72 -1.71 -2.20
N ALA A 22 16.50 -2.22 -2.15
CA ALA A 22 16.15 -3.56 -2.62
C ALA A 22 15.96 -3.65 -4.16
N GLY A 23 16.18 -2.55 -4.89
CA GLY A 23 16.06 -2.52 -6.36
C GLY A 23 14.62 -2.50 -6.87
N TRP A 24 13.66 -2.08 -6.05
CA TRP A 24 12.25 -1.89 -6.43
C TRP A 24 11.93 -0.44 -6.76
N ASP A 25 10.97 -0.25 -7.66
CA ASP A 25 10.44 1.06 -8.03
C ASP A 25 9.54 1.61 -6.93
N ALA A 26 10.03 2.62 -6.22
CA ALA A 26 9.32 3.24 -5.11
C ALA A 26 8.01 3.94 -5.53
N ARG A 27 7.78 4.19 -6.83
CA ARG A 27 6.48 4.68 -7.32
C ARG A 27 5.34 3.70 -7.04
N GLY A 28 5.64 2.41 -6.88
CA GLY A 28 4.64 1.41 -6.49
C GLY A 28 3.98 1.71 -5.15
N MET A 29 4.69 2.36 -4.22
CA MET A 29 4.12 2.78 -2.94
C MET A 29 3.16 3.95 -3.07
N LEU A 30 3.49 4.92 -3.93
CA LEU A 30 2.58 6.01 -4.28
C LEU A 30 1.29 5.45 -4.90
N GLU A 31 1.43 4.55 -5.87
CA GLU A 31 0.29 3.90 -6.54
C GLU A 31 -0.57 3.09 -5.56
N PHE A 32 0.06 2.36 -4.63
CA PHE A 32 -0.65 1.64 -3.58
C PHE A 32 -1.47 2.57 -2.68
N MET A 33 -0.91 3.70 -2.26
CA MET A 33 -1.63 4.69 -1.45
C MET A 33 -2.81 5.31 -2.22
N GLU A 34 -2.67 5.52 -3.52
CA GLU A 34 -3.77 5.97 -4.37
C GLU A 34 -4.89 4.93 -4.51
N ILE A 35 -4.55 3.65 -4.58
CA ILE A 35 -5.53 2.54 -4.57
C ILE A 35 -6.31 2.53 -3.25
N LEU A 36 -5.63 2.67 -2.11
CA LEU A 36 -6.30 2.73 -0.80
C LEU A 36 -7.26 3.91 -0.72
N ARG A 37 -6.82 5.11 -1.14
CA ARG A 37 -7.68 6.30 -1.19
C ARG A 37 -8.90 6.10 -2.08
N ALA A 38 -8.74 5.47 -3.25
CA ALA A 38 -9.86 5.24 -4.17
C ALA A 38 -10.90 4.23 -3.65
N LYS A 39 -10.49 3.36 -2.72
CA LYS A 39 -11.34 2.33 -2.10
C LYS A 39 -11.85 2.70 -0.70
N GLU A 40 -11.37 3.81 -0.14
CA GLU A 40 -11.82 4.33 1.15
C GLU A 40 -13.34 4.51 1.15
N GLY A 41 -14.01 3.97 2.17
CA GLY A 41 -15.48 3.99 2.29
C GLY A 41 -16.24 3.02 1.37
N ARG A 42 -15.56 2.30 0.47
CA ARG A 42 -16.18 1.32 -0.46
C ARG A 42 -15.81 -0.12 -0.16
N ASP A 43 -14.63 -0.33 0.42
CA ASP A 43 -14.07 -1.65 0.71
C ASP A 43 -13.86 -1.81 2.23
N PRO A 44 -14.55 -2.75 2.90
CA PRO A 44 -14.40 -2.97 4.34
C PRO A 44 -12.97 -3.33 4.75
N GLY A 45 -12.21 -4.04 3.92
CA GLY A 45 -10.82 -4.38 4.21
C GLY A 45 -9.91 -3.15 4.22
N VAL A 46 -10.17 -2.22 3.30
CA VAL A 46 -9.48 -0.92 3.29
C VAL A 46 -9.85 -0.08 4.52
N ALA A 47 -11.12 -0.10 4.94
CA ALA A 47 -11.53 0.59 6.16
C ALA A 47 -10.82 0.05 7.42
N ILE A 48 -10.59 -1.27 7.51
CA ILE A 48 -9.83 -1.89 8.59
C ILE A 48 -8.38 -1.40 8.57
N PHE A 49 -7.72 -1.39 7.40
CA PHE A 49 -6.35 -0.89 7.28
C PHE A 49 -6.23 0.59 7.69
N LEU A 50 -7.12 1.45 7.18
CA LEU A 50 -7.11 2.88 7.47
C LEU A 50 -7.53 3.20 8.92
N SER A 51 -8.13 2.24 9.64
CA SER A 51 -8.47 2.40 11.05
C SER A 51 -7.22 2.49 11.94
N THR A 52 -6.11 1.84 11.56
CA THR A 52 -4.83 1.88 12.28
C THR A 52 -3.79 2.75 11.59
N HIS A 53 -3.84 2.87 10.26
CA HIS A 53 -2.94 3.67 9.43
C HIS A 53 -3.67 4.83 8.71
N PRO A 54 -3.87 5.99 9.36
CA PRO A 54 -4.68 7.08 8.82
C PRO A 54 -3.96 7.95 7.75
N ALA A 55 -4.73 8.89 7.17
CA ALA A 55 -4.26 10.02 6.33
C ALA A 55 -3.67 9.71 4.93
N PRO A 56 -4.36 8.94 4.07
CA PRO A 56 -3.83 8.59 2.75
C PRO A 56 -3.63 9.79 1.81
N ALA A 57 -4.47 10.84 1.88
CA ALA A 57 -4.35 12.01 0.99
C ALA A 57 -3.07 12.84 1.24
N ASP A 58 -2.78 13.16 2.50
CA ASP A 58 -1.58 13.91 2.90
C ASP A 58 -0.30 13.13 2.56
N ARG A 59 -0.34 11.80 2.73
CA ARG A 59 0.78 10.90 2.42
C ARG A 59 1.05 10.82 0.92
N VAL A 60 0.02 10.75 0.08
CA VAL A 60 0.17 10.77 -1.39
C VAL A 60 0.90 12.04 -1.86
N ALA A 61 0.53 13.21 -1.34
CA ALA A 61 1.17 14.47 -1.71
C ALA A 61 2.67 14.47 -1.38
N ARG A 62 3.03 13.95 -0.20
CA ARG A 62 4.43 13.80 0.21
C ARG A 62 5.17 12.74 -0.58
N LEU A 63 4.57 11.58 -0.84
CA LEU A 63 5.20 10.52 -1.62
C LEU A 63 5.57 10.99 -3.02
N ARG A 64 4.70 11.80 -3.65
CA ARG A 64 4.99 12.41 -4.96
C ARG A 64 6.29 13.21 -5.01
N SER A 65 6.74 13.80 -3.90
CA SER A 65 7.99 14.58 -3.87
C SER A 65 9.24 13.75 -3.59
N ILE A 66 9.11 12.53 -3.05
CA ILE A 66 10.25 11.71 -2.62
C ILE A 66 10.44 10.41 -3.43
N VAL A 67 9.41 9.97 -4.17
CA VAL A 67 9.51 8.80 -5.03
C VAL A 67 10.23 9.14 -6.33
N GLY A 68 11.24 8.33 -6.68
CA GLY A 68 11.91 8.35 -7.96
C GLY A 68 11.62 7.08 -8.74
N GLY A 69 11.71 7.15 -10.07
CA GLY A 69 11.57 5.97 -10.94
C GLY A 69 12.83 5.10 -10.98
N GLY A 70 12.69 3.91 -11.57
CA GLY A 70 13.76 2.92 -11.72
C GLY A 70 13.55 1.70 -10.84
N GLY A 71 14.25 0.60 -11.13
CA GLY A 71 14.09 -0.67 -10.42
C GLY A 71 12.93 -1.53 -10.92
N ARG A 72 12.73 -2.66 -10.24
CA ARG A 72 11.71 -3.67 -10.56
C ARG A 72 10.34 -3.20 -10.11
N ARG A 73 9.32 -3.41 -10.94
CA ARG A 73 7.91 -3.10 -10.62
C ARG A 73 7.06 -4.33 -10.33
N ASP A 74 7.46 -5.48 -10.86
CA ASP A 74 6.64 -6.68 -10.89
C ASP A 74 7.52 -7.93 -11.06
N THR A 75 6.94 -9.10 -10.78
CA THR A 75 7.58 -10.42 -10.94
C THR A 75 6.58 -11.45 -11.44
N ASP A 76 7.06 -12.47 -12.14
CA ASP A 76 6.22 -13.58 -12.59
C ASP A 76 5.61 -14.35 -11.41
N ALA A 77 6.32 -14.42 -10.28
CA ALA A 77 5.81 -15.03 -9.05
C ALA A 77 4.58 -14.27 -8.53
N PHE A 78 4.66 -12.94 -8.44
CA PHE A 78 3.53 -12.10 -8.01
C PHE A 78 2.33 -12.25 -8.95
N ARG A 79 2.55 -12.23 -10.27
CA ARG A 79 1.48 -12.44 -11.26
C ARG A 79 0.77 -13.77 -11.09
N ARG A 80 1.52 -14.84 -10.84
CA ARG A 80 0.98 -16.18 -10.60
C ARG A 80 0.11 -16.22 -9.34
N ILE A 81 0.62 -15.71 -8.23
CA ILE A 81 -0.11 -15.66 -6.96
C ILE A 81 -1.40 -14.83 -7.11
N ARG A 82 -1.32 -13.68 -7.78
CA ARG A 82 -2.50 -12.84 -8.03
C ARG A 82 -3.56 -13.58 -8.87
N ALA A 83 -3.14 -14.31 -9.91
CA ALA A 83 -4.05 -15.09 -10.75
C ALA A 83 -4.65 -16.30 -10.00
N GLU A 84 -3.93 -16.85 -9.03
CA GLU A 84 -4.44 -17.90 -8.15
C GLU A 84 -5.49 -17.36 -7.18
N LEU A 85 -5.18 -16.28 -6.45
CA LEU A 85 -6.11 -15.62 -5.53
C LEU A 85 -7.41 -15.19 -6.21
N ALA A 86 -7.35 -14.71 -7.45
CA ALA A 86 -8.53 -14.31 -8.22
C ALA A 86 -9.48 -15.48 -8.56
N ARG A 87 -9.00 -16.73 -8.51
CA ARG A 87 -9.79 -17.95 -8.75
C ARG A 87 -10.30 -18.58 -7.46
N MET A 88 -9.85 -18.12 -6.29
CA MET A 88 -10.29 -18.67 -5.01
C MET A 88 -11.72 -18.19 -4.68
N PRO A 89 -12.52 -19.02 -3.99
CA PRO A 89 -13.80 -18.58 -3.45
C PRO A 89 -13.57 -17.45 -2.43
N PRO A 90 -14.57 -16.58 -2.22
CA PRO A 90 -14.47 -15.50 -1.24
C PRO A 90 -14.15 -16.07 0.15
N ALA A 91 -13.35 -15.32 0.92
CA ALA A 91 -13.00 -15.72 2.27
C ALA A 91 -14.27 -15.93 3.12
N PRO A 92 -14.30 -16.96 3.99
CA PRO A 92 -15.41 -17.15 4.92
C PRO A 92 -15.64 -15.89 5.75
N ALA A 93 -16.88 -15.57 6.07
CA ALA A 93 -17.19 -14.47 6.97
C ALA A 93 -16.49 -14.70 8.33
N MET A 94 -15.77 -13.71 8.83
CA MET A 94 -15.19 -13.81 10.17
C MET A 94 -16.33 -13.90 11.21
N PRO A 95 -16.21 -14.78 12.22
CA PRO A 95 -17.17 -14.82 13.31
C PRO A 95 -17.20 -13.46 14.02
N ARG A 96 -18.41 -13.03 14.41
CA ARG A 96 -18.65 -11.77 15.11
C ARG A 96 -18.18 -11.83 16.55
#